data_AF-A0A9D1N4H1-F1
#
_entry.id   AF-A0A9D1N4H1-F1
#
_cell.length_a   1.000
_cell.length_b   1.000
_cell.length_c   1.000
_cell.angle_alpha   90.00
_cell.angle_beta   90.00
_cell.angle_gamma   90.00
#
_symmetry.space_group_name_H-M   'P 1'
#
loop_
_entity.id
_entity.type
_entity.pdbx_description
1 polymer ?
#
loop_
_entity_poly.entity_id
_entity_poly.type
_entity_poly.pdbx_seq_one_letter_code
_entity_poly.pdbx_strand_id
1 'polypeptide(L)'
;VLIGDIVLQLLSYVAQVERESIHQRQAEGIAAAKARGVKFGRPAKKRPGTYGATRDAYLEGYITRSEAASRLKVSISTFDKWVRQDREDG
;
A
#
# COMPACT_ATOMS: atom_id res chain seq x y z
N VAL A 1 21.27 -7.43 -45.09
CA VAL A 1 21.12 -6.20 -44.28
C VAL A 1 19.65 -5.78 -44.26
N LEU A 2 19.04 -5.38 -45.38
CA LEU A 2 17.63 -4.94 -45.46
C LEU A 2 16.59 -5.87 -44.79
N ILE A 3 16.65 -7.18 -45.05
CA ILE A 3 15.68 -8.14 -44.48
C ILE A 3 15.85 -8.26 -42.96
N GLY A 4 17.08 -8.18 -42.45
CA GLY A 4 17.36 -8.28 -41.01
C GLY A 4 16.79 -7.09 -40.24
N ASP A 5 16.94 -5.88 -40.79
CA ASP A 5 16.44 -4.66 -40.17
C ASP A 5 14.90 -4.62 -40.14
N ILE A 6 14.25 -5.07 -41.22
CA ILE A 6 12.79 -5.18 -41.30
C ILE A 6 12.28 -6.20 -40.28
N VAL A 7 12.91 -7.36 -40.17
CA VAL A 7 12.52 -8.39 -39.20
C VAL A 7 12.68 -7.88 -37.76
N LEU A 8 13.78 -7.20 -37.45
CA LEU A 8 13.99 -6.61 -36.13
C LEU A 8 12.93 -5.56 -35.79
N GLN A 9 12.58 -4.70 -36.75
CA GLN A 9 11.54 -3.70 -36.56
C GLN A 9 10.16 -4.33 -36.35
N LEU A 10 9.81 -5.38 -37.10
CA LEU A 10 8.56 -6.12 -36.90
C LEU A 10 8.50 -6.79 -35.53
N LEU A 11 9.58 -7.45 -35.09
CA LEU A 11 9.64 -8.06 -33.75
C LEU A 11 9.54 -7.01 -32.65
N SER A 12 10.15 -5.84 -32.84
CA SER A 12 10.06 -4.73 -31.88
C SER A 12 8.64 -4.20 -31.78
N TYR A 13 7.94 -4.07 -32.90
CA TYR A 13 6.53 -3.66 -32.93
C TYR A 13 5.63 -4.69 -32.25
N VAL A 14 5.79 -5.99 -32.55
CA VAL A 14 5.03 -7.06 -31.91
C VAL A 14 5.25 -7.05 -30.40
N ALA A 15 6.50 -6.90 -29.95
CA ALA A 15 6.81 -6.82 -28.53
C ALA A 15 6.14 -5.61 -27.85
N GLN A 16 6.05 -4.47 -28.54
CA GLN A 16 5.34 -3.30 -28.03
C GLN A 16 3.84 -3.54 -27.90
N VAL A 17 3.19 -4.08 -28.95
CA VAL A 17 1.76 -4.36 -28.95
C VAL A 17 1.39 -5.37 -27.85
N GLU A 18 2.18 -6.42 -27.68
CA GLU A 18 1.95 -7.40 -26.61
C GLU A 18 2.09 -6.79 -25.21
N ARG A 19 3.07 -5.91 -25.01
CA ARG A 19 3.24 -5.17 -23.75
C ARG A 19 2.01 -4.32 -23.45
N GLU A 20 1.51 -3.56 -24.42
CA GLU A 20 0.30 -2.73 -24.29
C GLU A 20 -0.93 -3.60 -23.97
N SER A 21 -1.09 -4.73 -24.66
CA SER A 21 -2.17 -5.71 -24.43
C SER A 21 -2.15 -6.30 -23.01
N ILE A 22 -0.97 -6.64 -22.49
CA ILE A 22 -0.82 -7.15 -21.12
C ILE A 22 -1.17 -6.07 -20.09
N HIS A 23 -0.70 -4.84 -20.29
CA HIS A 23 -1.01 -3.72 -19.40
C HIS A 23 -2.51 -3.39 -19.38
N GLN A 24 -3.17 -3.39 -20.54
CA GLN A 24 -4.61 -3.15 -20.65
C GLN A 24 -5.40 -4.21 -19.86
N ARG A 25 -5.13 -5.50 -20.10
CA ARG A 25 -5.78 -6.59 -19.37
C ARG A 25 -5.49 -6.57 -17.87
N GLN A 26 -4.29 -6.19 -17.46
CA GLN A 26 -3.94 -6.03 -16.05
C GLN A 26 -4.76 -4.91 -15.41
N ALA A 27 -4.89 -3.76 -16.09
CA ALA A 27 -5.69 -2.64 -15.60
C ALA A 27 -7.16 -3.02 -15.43
N GLU A 28 -7.73 -3.71 -16.42
CA GLU A 28 -9.10 -4.26 -16.35
C GLU A 28 -9.26 -5.25 -15.19
N GLY A 29 -8.30 -6.16 -15.02
CA GLY A 29 -8.29 -7.12 -13.91
C GLY A 29 -8.22 -6.46 -12.53
N ILE A 30 -7.38 -5.43 -12.37
CA ILE A 30 -7.29 -4.64 -11.14
C ILE A 30 -8.60 -3.88 -10.89
N ALA A 31 -9.20 -3.29 -11.92
CA ALA A 31 -10.48 -2.59 -11.81
C ALA A 31 -11.59 -3.55 -11.36
N ALA A 32 -11.70 -4.73 -11.97
CA ALA A 32 -12.67 -5.75 -11.59
C ALA A 32 -12.44 -6.27 -10.15
N ALA A 33 -11.19 -6.43 -9.72
CA ALA A 33 -10.88 -6.82 -8.35
C ALA A 33 -11.23 -5.70 -7.34
N LYS A 34 -10.96 -4.44 -7.65
CA LYS A 34 -11.37 -3.29 -6.83
C LYS A 34 -12.90 -3.22 -6.72
N ALA A 35 -13.62 -3.43 -7.81
CA ALA A 35 -15.09 -3.46 -7.82
C ALA A 35 -15.67 -4.59 -6.94
N ARG A 36 -14.98 -5.74 -6.87
CA ARG A 36 -15.30 -6.84 -5.94
C ARG A 36 -14.90 -6.56 -4.48
N GLY A 37 -14.31 -5.40 -4.18
CA GLY A 37 -13.87 -5.04 -2.83
C GLY A 37 -12.55 -5.68 -2.41
N VAL A 38 -11.76 -6.22 -3.35
CA VAL A 38 -10.43 -6.76 -3.02
C VAL A 38 -9.54 -5.64 -2.50
N LYS A 39 -9.07 -5.78 -1.26
CA LYS A 39 -8.14 -4.82 -0.65
C LYS A 39 -6.74 -5.02 -1.20
N PHE A 40 -6.27 -4.05 -1.99
CA PHE A 40 -4.92 -4.03 -2.52
C PHE A 40 -3.91 -3.42 -1.54
N GLY A 41 -2.63 -3.68 -1.80
CA GLY A 41 -1.52 -3.12 -1.03
C GLY A 41 -1.16 -3.93 0.22
N ARG A 42 -0.18 -3.42 0.97
CA ARG A 42 0.29 -4.08 2.18
C ARG A 42 -0.80 -4.08 3.26
N PRO A 43 -1.09 -5.21 3.91
CA PRO A 43 -2.02 -5.25 5.04
C PRO A 43 -1.61 -4.26 6.13
N ALA A 44 -2.60 -3.55 6.69
CA ALA A 44 -2.38 -2.68 7.82
C ALA A 44 -1.96 -3.51 9.05
N LYS A 45 -1.01 -3.01 9.85
CA LYS A 45 -0.67 -3.63 11.12
C LYS A 45 -1.89 -3.62 12.03
N LYS A 46 -2.21 -4.77 12.61
CA LYS A 46 -3.25 -4.88 13.64
C LYS A 46 -2.81 -4.11 14.88
N ARG A 47 -3.74 -3.37 15.48
CA ARG A 47 -3.50 -2.68 16.75
C ARG A 47 -3.48 -3.72 17.88
N PRO A 48 -2.44 -3.74 18.72
CA PRO A 48 -2.43 -4.60 19.92
C PRO A 48 -3.60 -4.25 20.86
N GLY A 49 -4.06 -5.19 21.68
CA GLY A 49 -5.11 -4.92 22.68
C GLY A 49 -4.71 -3.82 23.69
N THR A 50 -3.42 -3.64 23.94
CA THR A 50 -2.85 -2.59 24.80
C THR A 50 -2.84 -1.20 24.17
N TYR A 51 -3.24 -1.07 22.89
CA TYR A 51 -3.26 0.20 22.17
C TYR A 51 -4.15 1.25 22.85
N GLY A 52 -5.37 0.88 23.25
CA GLY A 52 -6.31 1.83 23.87
C GLY A 52 -5.71 2.51 25.10
N ALA A 53 -5.28 1.71 26.08
CA ALA A 53 -4.63 2.22 27.30
C ALA A 53 -3.37 3.05 27.02
N THR A 54 -2.56 2.64 26.03
CA THR A 54 -1.35 3.40 25.65
C THR A 54 -1.69 4.73 24.99
N ARG A 55 -2.73 4.75 24.15
CA ARG A 55 -3.23 5.97 23.50
C ARG A 55 -3.77 6.94 24.54
N ASP A 56 -4.58 6.47 25.48
CA ASP A 56 -5.20 7.32 26.49
C ASP A 56 -4.12 7.95 27.38
N ALA A 57 -3.16 7.16 27.85
CA ALA A 57 -2.01 7.66 28.59
C ALA A 57 -1.17 8.68 27.79
N TYR A 58 -1.07 8.54 26.47
CA TYR A 58 -0.41 9.51 25.60
C TYR A 58 -1.23 10.80 25.46
N LEU A 59 -2.55 10.71 25.29
CA LEU A 59 -3.44 11.86 25.14
C LEU A 59 -3.54 12.68 26.43
N GLU A 60 -3.47 12.02 27.59
CA GLU A 60 -3.42 12.64 28.92
C GLU A 60 -2.03 13.23 29.25
N GLY A 61 -1.01 12.96 28.42
CA GLY A 61 0.34 13.49 28.58
C GLY A 61 1.22 12.72 29.55
N TYR A 62 0.81 11.54 30.01
CA TYR A 62 1.58 10.70 30.94
C TYR A 62 2.78 10.00 30.30
N ILE A 63 2.74 9.78 28.98
CA ILE A 63 3.84 9.16 28.23
C ILE A 63 4.13 9.92 26.94
N THR A 64 5.38 9.84 26.48
CA THR A 64 5.80 10.43 25.20
C THR A 64 5.41 9.57 24.01
N ARG A 65 5.41 10.15 22.79
CA ARG A 65 5.19 9.41 21.53
C ARG A 65 6.18 8.25 21.35
N SER A 66 7.44 8.46 21.75
CA SER A 66 8.49 7.45 21.65
C SER A 66 8.24 6.27 22.58
N GLU A 67 7.85 6.54 23.83
CA GLU A 67 7.50 5.51 24.80
C GLU A 67 6.25 4.74 24.40
N ALA A 68 5.22 5.43 23.90
CA ALA A 68 4.01 4.80 23.38
C ALA A 68 4.31 3.83 22.24
N ALA A 69 5.12 4.25 21.26
CA ALA A 69 5.55 3.42 20.14
C ALA A 69 6.38 2.21 20.60
N SER A 70 7.30 2.42 21.56
CA SER A 70 8.12 1.37 22.15
C SER A 70 7.29 0.30 22.87
N ARG A 71 6.33 0.72 23.73
CA ARG A 71 5.40 -0.19 24.42
C ARG A 71 4.59 -1.05 23.46
N LEU A 72 4.21 -0.48 22.32
CA LEU A 72 3.43 -1.16 21.27
C LEU A 72 4.30 -1.93 20.26
N LYS A 73 5.64 -1.88 20.40
CA LYS A 73 6.61 -2.49 19.47
C LYS A 73 6.39 -2.07 18.01
N VAL A 74 6.09 -0.80 17.78
CA VAL A 74 5.90 -0.20 16.46
C VAL A 74 6.78 1.03 16.27
N SER A 75 6.91 1.50 15.02
CA SER A 75 7.57 2.79 14.78
C SER A 75 6.70 3.94 15.29
N ILE A 76 7.34 5.05 15.65
CA ILE A 76 6.64 6.30 16.04
C ILE A 76 5.64 6.71 14.95
N SER A 77 6.05 6.62 13.68
CA SER A 77 5.17 6.89 12.54
C SER A 77 3.94 5.98 12.43
N THR A 78 4.04 4.72 12.87
CA THR A 78 2.89 3.80 12.92
C THR A 78 1.92 4.23 14.02
N PHE A 79 2.46 4.59 15.19
CA PHE A 79 1.66 5.07 16.31
C PHE A 79 0.94 6.38 15.97
N ASP A 80 1.66 7.38 15.44
CA ASP A 80 1.08 8.66 15.03
C ASP A 80 -0.03 8.48 13.97
N LYS A 81 0.17 7.54 13.02
CA LYS A 81 -0.86 7.21 12.04
C LYS A 81 -2.12 6.63 12.68
N TRP A 82 -1.98 5.76 13.69
CA TRP A 82 -3.13 5.22 14.41
C TRP A 82 -3.88 6.30 15.19
N VAL A 83 -3.16 7.20 15.88
CA VAL A 83 -3.77 8.32 16.61
C VAL A 83 -4.50 9.28 15.68
N ARG A 84 -3.93 9.59 14.50
CA ARG A 84 -4.60 10.43 13.49
C ARG A 84 -5.88 9.77 12.98
N GLN A 85 -5.82 8.47 12.66
CA GLN A 85 -6.97 7.73 12.15
C GLN A 85 -8.11 7.68 13.18
N ASP A 86 -7.80 7.57 14.48
CA ASP A 86 -8.81 7.63 15.54
C ASP A 86 -9.52 8.98 15.66
N ARG A 87 -8.89 10.08 15.22
CA ARG A 87 -9.51 11.41 15.18
C ARG A 87 -10.39 11.61 13.95
N GLU A 88 -10.15 10.85 12.89
CA GLU A 88 -10.92 10.90 11.64
C GLU A 88 -12.14 9.98 11.71
N ASP A 89 -12.08 8.91 12.52
CA ASP A 89 -13.12 7.91 12.70
C ASP A 89 -14.14 8.24 13.82
N GLY A 90 -13.94 9.33 14.59
CA GLY A 90 -14.81 9.79 15.68
C GLY A 90 -15.54 11.09 15.35
#